data_AF-A0A5N5VZG4-F1
#
_entry.id   AF-A0A5N5VZG4-F1
#
_cell.length_a   1.000
_cell.length_b   1.000
_cell.length_c   1.000
_cell.angle_alpha   90.00
_cell.angle_beta   90.00
_cell.angle_gamma   90.00
#
_symmetry.space_group_name_H-M   'P 1'
#
loop_
_entity.id
_entity.type
_entity.pdbx_description
1 polymer ?
#
loop_
_entity_poly.entity_id
_entity_poly.type
_entity_poly.pdbx_seq_one_letter_code
_entity_poly.pdbx_strand_id
1 'polypeptide(L)'
;MARAVAALDGLHVVAVGAPVRPRRQERARAHCLNLLVCELHGFKVGHLFMEARDPVLNARDVATVQQARYALPRDARFRLDHLPGAAEPLLWVADIVAGAVRAEKLGDPRYRALLGERVIDFPVEVR
;
A
#
# COMPACT_ATOMS: atom_id res chain seq x y z
N MET A 1 -11.01 -5.85 -15.01
CA MET A 1 -10.63 -5.00 -13.86
C MET A 1 -9.23 -4.39 -14.03
N ALA A 2 -8.15 -5.17 -14.11
CA ALA A 2 -6.78 -4.62 -14.30
C ALA A 2 -6.64 -3.64 -15.49
N ARG A 3 -7.26 -3.93 -16.64
CA ARG A 3 -7.26 -3.03 -17.80
C ARG A 3 -7.98 -1.69 -17.55
N ALA A 4 -9.03 -1.68 -16.73
CA ALA A 4 -9.72 -0.44 -16.36
C ALA A 4 -8.88 0.37 -15.39
N VAL A 5 -8.20 -0.29 -14.45
CA VAL A 5 -7.22 0.35 -13.56
C VAL A 5 -6.06 0.95 -14.35
N ALA A 6 -5.55 0.24 -15.36
CA ALA A 6 -4.48 0.76 -16.23
C ALA A 6 -4.86 2.02 -17.02
N ALA A 7 -6.16 2.30 -17.16
CA ALA A 7 -6.67 3.50 -17.82
C ALA A 7 -6.87 4.68 -16.84
N LEU A 8 -6.77 4.44 -15.53
CA LEU A 8 -6.71 5.53 -14.55
C LEU A 8 -5.33 6.18 -14.64
N ASP A 9 -5.31 7.50 -14.72
CA ASP A 9 -4.06 8.24 -14.60
C ASP A 9 -3.58 8.19 -13.14
N GLY A 10 -2.28 8.07 -12.95
CA GLY A 10 -1.68 7.96 -11.62
C GLY A 10 -0.54 6.95 -11.50
N LEU A 11 0.21 7.11 -10.41
CA LEU A 11 1.27 6.21 -10.00
C LEU A 11 0.72 5.19 -8.99
N HIS A 12 1.01 3.91 -9.22
CA HIS A 12 0.66 2.85 -8.28
C HIS A 12 1.91 2.38 -7.54
N VAL A 13 1.89 2.49 -6.21
CA VAL A 13 3.01 2.10 -5.36
C VAL A 13 2.62 0.88 -4.53
N VAL A 14 3.46 -0.16 -4.53
CA VAL A 14 3.22 -1.40 -3.79
C VAL A 14 4.42 -1.73 -2.91
N ALA A 15 4.18 -2.03 -1.64
CA ALA A 15 5.21 -2.60 -0.76
C ALA A 15 4.95 -4.10 -0.57
N VAL A 16 5.97 -4.93 -0.78
CA VAL A 16 5.87 -6.39 -0.81
C VAL A 16 6.69 -7.01 0.32
N GLY A 17 6.02 -7.34 1.43
CA GLY A 17 6.58 -8.16 2.50
C GLY A 17 6.25 -9.63 2.28
N ALA A 18 7.09 -10.37 1.55
CA ALA A 18 6.91 -11.80 1.29
C ALA A 18 8.28 -12.52 1.24
N PRO A 19 8.35 -13.82 1.63
CA PRO A 19 7.27 -14.66 2.17
C PRO A 19 6.94 -14.34 3.63
N VAL A 20 5.69 -14.57 4.06
CA VAL A 20 5.22 -14.28 5.43
C VAL A 20 4.45 -15.45 6.01
N ARG A 21 4.83 -15.87 7.21
CA ARG A 21 4.06 -16.87 7.99
C ARG A 21 2.73 -16.26 8.45
N PRO A 22 1.61 -17.01 8.48
CA PRO A 22 0.29 -16.46 8.84
C PRO A 22 0.27 -15.63 10.14
N ARG A 23 0.93 -16.12 11.20
CA ARG A 23 1.06 -15.43 12.50
C ARG A 23 1.82 -14.10 12.47
N ARG A 24 2.49 -13.76 11.36
CA ARG A 24 3.29 -12.53 11.18
C ARG A 24 2.69 -11.58 10.14
N GLN A 25 1.47 -11.83 9.65
CA GLN A 25 0.84 -10.98 8.63
C GLN A 25 0.70 -9.52 9.10
N GLU A 26 0.21 -9.28 10.32
CA GLU A 26 0.05 -7.90 10.81
C GLU A 26 1.40 -7.19 11.02
N ARG A 27 2.44 -7.93 11.41
CA ARG A 27 3.81 -7.40 11.50
C ARG A 27 4.36 -7.05 10.10
N ALA A 28 4.19 -7.94 9.13
CA ALA A 28 4.59 -7.70 7.75
C ALA A 28 3.87 -6.48 7.17
N ARG A 29 2.56 -6.36 7.43
CA ARG A 29 1.76 -5.19 7.07
C ARG A 29 2.32 -3.92 7.67
N ALA A 30 2.65 -3.92 8.97
CA ALA A 30 3.26 -2.76 9.62
C ALA A 30 4.59 -2.33 8.96
N HIS A 31 5.45 -3.29 8.59
CA HIS A 31 6.67 -2.98 7.84
C HIS A 31 6.39 -2.42 6.44
N CYS A 32 5.41 -2.98 5.72
CA CYS A 32 4.99 -2.46 4.42
C CYS A 32 4.46 -1.03 4.54
N LEU A 33 3.60 -0.77 5.52
CA LEU A 33 3.01 0.54 5.75
C LEU A 33 4.07 1.57 6.18
N ASN A 34 5.04 1.17 6.99
CA ASN A 34 6.17 2.02 7.36
C ASN A 34 6.99 2.45 6.12
N LEU A 35 7.30 1.50 5.23
CA LEU A 35 7.98 1.82 3.98
C LEU A 35 7.12 2.72 3.08
N LEU A 36 5.83 2.39 2.92
CA LEU A 36 4.90 3.16 2.09
C LEU A 36 4.82 4.62 2.51
N VAL A 37 4.82 4.93 3.81
CA VAL A 37 4.83 6.33 4.29
C VAL A 37 6.04 7.08 3.75
N CYS A 38 7.22 6.48 3.79
CA CYS A 38 8.46 7.09 3.29
C CYS A 38 8.41 7.28 1.77
N GLU A 39 8.04 6.25 1.03
CA GLU A 39 7.99 6.30 -0.44
C GLU A 39 6.94 7.28 -0.94
N LEU A 40 5.72 7.21 -0.39
CA LEU A 40 4.62 8.12 -0.74
C LEU A 40 4.97 9.57 -0.43
N HIS A 41 5.61 9.85 0.71
CA HIS A 41 6.12 11.18 1.01
C HIS A 41 7.19 11.63 0.00
N GLY A 42 8.08 10.73 -0.42
CA GLY A 42 9.06 10.96 -1.50
C GLY A 42 8.38 11.41 -2.80
N PHE A 43 7.24 10.79 -3.12
CA PHE A 43 6.36 11.17 -4.24
C PHE A 43 5.46 12.38 -3.96
N LYS A 44 5.71 13.13 -2.88
CA LYS A 44 4.96 14.34 -2.47
C LYS A 44 3.51 14.09 -2.07
N VAL A 45 3.16 12.86 -1.70
CA VAL A 45 1.86 12.54 -1.12
C VAL A 45 1.85 12.92 0.36
N GLY A 46 0.87 13.73 0.76
CA GLY A 46 0.68 14.17 2.15
C GLY A 46 -0.57 13.60 2.83
N HIS A 47 -1.40 12.85 2.11
CA HIS A 47 -2.66 12.30 2.62
C HIS A 47 -2.90 10.91 2.04
N LEU A 48 -2.92 9.92 2.92
CA LEU A 48 -3.22 8.52 2.62
C LEU A 48 -4.65 8.21 3.07
N PHE A 49 -5.44 7.64 2.17
CA PHE A 49 -6.74 7.04 2.48
C PHE A 49 -6.62 5.53 2.43
N MET A 50 -7.09 4.85 3.47
CA MET A 50 -7.09 3.39 3.55
C MET A 50 -8.50 2.88 3.77
N GLU A 51 -8.83 1.71 3.22
CA GLU A 51 -10.09 1.07 3.52
C GLU A 51 -10.14 0.69 5.01
N ALA A 52 -11.22 1.09 5.68
CA ALA A 52 -11.50 0.76 7.06
C ALA A 52 -11.75 -0.75 7.20
N ARG A 53 -11.07 -1.36 8.17
CA ARG A 53 -11.26 -2.76 8.58
C ARG A 53 -11.82 -2.80 10.02
N ASP A 54 -11.42 -3.79 10.79
CA ASP A 54 -11.65 -3.85 12.23
C ASP A 54 -11.06 -2.62 12.97
N PRO A 55 -11.76 -2.03 13.95
CA PRO A 55 -11.27 -0.86 14.68
C PRO A 55 -9.91 -1.03 15.35
N VAL A 56 -9.59 -2.21 15.89
CA VAL A 56 -8.29 -2.48 16.52
C VAL A 56 -7.19 -2.50 15.46
N LEU A 57 -7.46 -3.10 14.30
CA LEU A 57 -6.52 -3.09 13.17
C LEU A 57 -6.33 -1.68 12.60
N ASN A 58 -7.39 -0.88 12.47
CA ASN A 58 -7.29 0.52 12.01
C ASN A 58 -6.44 1.35 12.98
N ALA A 59 -6.61 1.15 14.29
CA ALA A 59 -5.79 1.82 15.31
C ALA A 59 -4.31 1.43 15.22
N ARG A 60 -4.00 0.16 14.90
CA ARG A 60 -2.63 -0.29 14.66
C ARG A 60 -2.03 0.35 13.40
N ASP A 61 -2.79 0.42 12.31
CA ASP A 61 -2.36 1.09 11.07
C ASP A 61 -2.03 2.57 11.36
N VAL A 62 -2.87 3.27 12.15
CA VAL A 62 -2.59 4.65 12.61
C VAL A 62 -1.31 4.75 13.43
N ALA A 63 -1.11 3.85 14.40
CA ALA A 63 0.10 3.84 15.24
C ALA A 63 1.36 3.60 14.40
N THR A 64 1.30 2.70 13.41
CA THR A 64 2.41 2.46 12.48
C THR A 64 2.72 3.71 11.65
N VAL A 65 1.72 4.39 11.08
CA VAL A 65 1.97 5.63 10.33
C VAL A 65 2.54 6.73 11.22
N GLN A 66 2.03 6.88 12.45
CA GLN A 66 2.57 7.84 13.41
C GLN A 66 4.05 7.58 13.73
N GLN A 67 4.45 6.30 13.86
CA GLN A 67 5.85 5.93 14.06
C GLN A 67 6.69 6.19 12.80
N ALA A 68 6.18 5.84 11.62
CA ALA A 68 6.89 6.03 10.35
C ALA A 68 7.19 7.51 10.07
N ARG A 69 6.32 8.42 10.53
CA ARG A 69 6.51 9.88 10.39
C ARG A 69 7.78 10.39 11.05
N TYR A 70 8.36 9.71 12.05
CA TYR A 70 9.65 10.11 12.63
C TYR A 70 10.82 9.96 11.66
N ALA A 71 10.67 9.18 10.58
CA ALA A 71 11.67 9.06 9.52
C ALA A 71 11.54 10.16 8.44
N LEU A 72 10.49 10.98 8.49
CA LEU A 72 10.27 12.07 7.55
C LEU A 72 10.95 13.37 8.02
N PRO A 73 11.17 14.36 7.14
CA PRO A 73 11.62 15.70 7.54
C PRO A 73 10.73 16.30 8.64
N ARG A 74 11.32 17.14 9.50
CA ARG A 74 10.67 17.66 10.72
C ARG A 74 9.35 18.39 10.47
N ASP A 75 9.19 19.00 9.32
CA ASP A 75 8.02 19.77 8.88
C ASP A 75 7.07 18.97 7.96
N ALA A 76 7.37 17.69 7.71
CA ALA A 76 6.56 16.84 6.86
C ALA A 76 5.14 16.67 7.41
N ARG A 77 4.16 16.89 6.53
CA ARG A 77 2.74 16.63 6.81
C ARG A 77 2.33 15.37 6.07
N PHE A 78 2.01 14.33 6.84
CA PHE A 78 1.47 13.07 6.32
C PHE A 78 0.28 12.65 7.18
N ARG A 79 -0.91 12.60 6.59
CA ARG A 79 -2.17 12.22 7.25
C ARG A 79 -2.63 10.86 6.77
N LEU A 80 -3.26 10.11 7.67
CA LEU A 80 -3.95 8.86 7.35
C LEU A 80 -5.40 8.99 7.78
N ASP A 81 -6.32 8.72 6.87
CA ASP A 81 -7.74 8.52 7.18
C ASP A 81 -8.21 7.14 6.71
N HIS A 82 -9.08 6.51 7.51
CA HIS A 82 -9.76 5.29 7.12
C HIS A 82 -11.16 5.63 6.58
N LEU A 83 -11.52 5.07 5.43
CA LEU A 83 -12.82 5.26 4.79
C LEU A 83 -13.54 3.93 4.64
N PRO A 84 -14.87 3.86 4.80
CA PRO A 84 -15.63 2.67 4.43
C PRO A 84 -15.43 2.34 2.94
N GLY A 85 -15.21 1.07 2.60
CA GLY A 85 -14.99 0.65 1.20
C GLY A 85 -16.11 1.08 0.25
N ALA A 86 -17.36 1.11 0.72
CA ALA A 86 -18.51 1.56 -0.06
C ALA A 86 -18.56 3.09 -0.30
N ALA A 87 -17.78 3.88 0.46
CA ALA A 87 -17.80 5.33 0.37
C ALA A 87 -16.80 5.90 -0.66
N GLU A 88 -15.76 5.14 -1.03
CA GLU A 88 -14.75 5.55 -2.00
C GLU A 88 -14.39 4.37 -2.93
N PRO A 89 -14.99 4.29 -4.14
CA PRO A 89 -14.74 3.21 -5.09
C PRO A 89 -13.27 3.03 -5.49
N LEU A 90 -12.46 4.09 -5.42
CA LEU A 90 -11.04 4.02 -5.76
C LEU A 90 -10.21 3.20 -4.78
N LEU A 91 -10.72 2.90 -3.57
CA LEU A 91 -10.01 2.05 -2.60
C LEU A 91 -9.71 0.66 -3.17
N TRP A 92 -10.62 0.10 -3.98
CA TRP A 92 -10.45 -1.22 -4.59
C TRP A 92 -9.35 -1.28 -5.65
N VAL A 93 -8.91 -0.13 -6.17
CA VAL A 93 -7.78 -0.07 -7.11
C VAL A 93 -6.52 -0.62 -6.47
N ALA A 94 -6.29 -0.32 -5.18
CA ALA A 94 -5.13 -0.79 -4.44
C ALA A 94 -5.07 -2.32 -4.40
N ASP A 95 -6.20 -3.00 -4.15
CA ASP A 95 -6.27 -4.47 -4.12
C ASP A 95 -6.03 -5.10 -5.48
N ILE A 96 -6.56 -4.50 -6.55
CA ILE A 96 -6.32 -4.98 -7.92
C ILE A 96 -4.83 -4.91 -8.26
N VAL A 97 -4.15 -3.80 -7.92
CA VAL A 97 -2.72 -3.64 -8.18
C VAL A 97 -1.90 -4.59 -7.30
N ALA A 98 -2.19 -4.68 -6.00
CA ALA A 98 -1.49 -5.60 -5.09
C ALA A 98 -1.67 -7.06 -5.53
N GLY A 99 -2.87 -7.44 -5.99
CA GLY A 99 -3.16 -8.75 -6.55
C GLY A 99 -2.37 -9.04 -7.83
N ALA A 100 -2.23 -8.05 -8.72
CA ALA A 100 -1.43 -8.16 -9.93
C ALA A 100 0.07 -8.36 -9.63
N VAL A 101 0.63 -7.58 -8.70
CA VAL A 101 2.02 -7.75 -8.24
C VAL A 101 2.21 -9.12 -7.58
N ARG A 102 1.27 -9.55 -6.74
CA ARG A 102 1.33 -10.88 -6.11
C ARG A 102 1.34 -12.00 -7.16
N ALA A 103 0.48 -11.92 -8.18
CA ALA A 103 0.41 -12.92 -9.24
C ALA A 103 1.74 -13.04 -9.98
N GLU A 104 2.36 -11.90 -10.33
CA GLU A 104 3.68 -11.88 -10.97
C GLU A 104 4.74 -12.56 -10.09
N LYS A 105 4.80 -12.22 -8.80
CA LYS A 105 5.75 -12.81 -7.84
C LYS A 105 5.54 -14.32 -7.65
N LEU A 106 4.38 -14.85 -8.03
CA LEU A 106 4.05 -16.28 -8.05
C LEU A 106 4.20 -16.93 -9.44
N GLY A 107 4.69 -16.19 -10.43
CA GLY A 107 4.99 -16.69 -11.78
C GLY A 107 3.94 -16.36 -12.85
N ASP A 108 2.91 -15.56 -12.55
CA ASP A 108 1.91 -15.11 -13.53
C ASP A 108 1.96 -13.59 -13.75
N PRO A 109 2.74 -13.10 -14.73
CA PRO A 109 2.94 -11.68 -14.96
C PRO A 109 1.78 -10.99 -15.69
N ARG A 110 0.77 -11.72 -16.18
CA ARG A 110 -0.22 -11.22 -17.14
C ARG A 110 -0.94 -9.96 -16.66
N TYR A 111 -1.34 -9.91 -15.38
CA TYR A 111 -2.06 -8.76 -14.83
C TYR A 111 -1.15 -7.56 -14.60
N ARG A 112 0.07 -7.80 -14.10
CA ARG A 112 1.06 -6.75 -13.85
C ARG A 112 1.55 -6.11 -15.15
N ALA A 113 1.68 -6.91 -16.21
CA ALA A 113 2.01 -6.44 -17.56
C ALA A 113 0.97 -5.47 -18.12
N LEU A 114 -0.33 -5.68 -17.84
CA LEU A 114 -1.39 -4.76 -18.25
C LEU A 114 -1.30 -3.39 -17.57
N LEU A 115 -0.77 -3.33 -16.35
CA LEU A 115 -0.56 -2.09 -15.60
C LEU A 115 0.70 -1.34 -16.07
N GLY A 116 1.66 -2.05 -16.67
CA GLY A 116 2.85 -1.48 -17.31
C GLY A 116 3.76 -0.71 -16.35
N GLU A 117 4.40 0.35 -16.83
CA GLU A 117 5.39 1.14 -16.06
C GLU A 117 4.76 1.99 -14.95
N ARG A 118 3.43 2.02 -14.84
CA ARG A 118 2.71 2.80 -13.81
C ARG A 118 2.77 2.20 -12.41
N VAL A 119 3.25 0.97 -12.28
CA VAL A 119 3.39 0.30 -10.99
C VAL A 119 4.86 0.28 -10.59
N ILE A 120 5.14 0.70 -9.38
CA ILE A 120 6.45 0.59 -8.72
C ILE A 120 6.24 -0.29 -7.49
N ASP A 121 6.97 -1.41 -7.39
CA ASP A 121 6.94 -2.26 -6.21
C ASP A 121 8.29 -2.28 -5.47
N PHE A 122 8.22 -2.20 -4.15
CA PHE A 122 9.37 -2.20 -3.25
C PHE A 122 9.37 -3.45 -2.37
N PRO A 123 10.48 -4.22 -2.32
CA PRO A 123 10.59 -5.34 -1.40
C PRO A 123 10.73 -4.86 0.05
N VAL A 124 10.11 -5.58 0.97
CA VAL A 124 10.16 -5.28 2.42
C VAL A 124 10.77 -6.48 3.14
N GLU A 125 11.88 -6.27 3.84
CA GLU A 125 12.47 -7.29 4.72
C GLU A 125 11.64 -7.42 6.00
N VAL A 126 10.90 -8.52 6.13
CA VAL A 126 10.14 -8.86 7.35
C VAL A 126 10.94 -9.85 8.19
N ARG A 127 11.84 -9.34 9.05
CA ARG A 127 12.63 -10.15 9.99
C ARG A 127 11.83 -10.60 11.21
#